data_AF-A0A5D0H957-F1
#
_entry.id   AF-A0A5D0H957-F1
#
_cell.length_a   1.000
_cell.length_b   1.000
_cell.length_c   1.000
_cell.angle_alpha   90.00
_cell.angle_beta   90.00
_cell.angle_gamma   90.00
#
_symmetry.space_group_name_H-M   'P 1'
#
loop_
_entity.id
_entity.type
_entity.pdbx_description
1 polymer ?
#
loop_
_entity_poly.entity_id
_entity_poly.type
_entity_poly.pdbx_seq_one_letter_code
_entity_poly.pdbx_strand_id
1 'polypeptide(L)' 'KNACWVPGTDHASIATEAKVVAKLKAEGIDKNDLTRDEFLKHAWDWTHEYGGVILEQLKKLGCSCDWD' A
#
# COMPACT_ATOMS: atom_id res chain seq x y z
N LYS A 1 -24.75 23.44 2.12
CA LYS A 1 -23.77 23.16 1.04
C LYS A 1 -23.63 21.65 0.93
N ASN A 2 -23.56 21.09 -0.27
CA ASN A 2 -23.30 19.66 -0.46
C ASN A 2 -21.77 19.44 -0.46
N ALA A 3 -21.30 18.49 0.34
CA ALA A 3 -19.90 18.07 0.38
C ALA A 3 -19.76 16.73 -0.33
N CYS A 4 -18.79 16.58 -1.22
CA CYS A 4 -18.42 15.32 -1.86
C CYS A 4 -16.93 15.11 -1.58
N TRP A 5 -16.61 14.00 -0.90
CA TRP A 5 -15.25 13.65 -0.53
C TRP A 5 -14.98 12.21 -0.95
N VAL A 6 -14.31 12.04 -2.08
CA VAL A 6 -13.99 10.72 -2.64
C VAL A 6 -12.65 10.25 -2.07
N PRO A 7 -12.59 9.13 -1.35
CA PRO A 7 -11.35 8.56 -0.82
C PRO A 7 -10.57 7.85 -1.94
N GLY A 8 -9.26 7.71 -1.74
CA GLY A 8 -8.39 6.99 -2.67
C GLY A 8 -6.99 6.80 -2.09
N THR A 9 -6.26 5.83 -2.65
CA THR A 9 -4.88 5.52 -2.26
C THR A 9 -3.96 5.65 -3.48
N ASP A 10 -2.79 6.25 -3.30
CA ASP A 10 -1.78 6.32 -4.36
C ASP A 10 -0.91 5.05 -4.39
N HIS A 11 -0.67 4.55 -5.60
CA HIS A 11 0.22 3.42 -5.87
C HIS A 11 1.69 3.72 -5.52
N ALA A 12 2.09 5.00 -5.56
CA ALA A 12 3.38 5.52 -5.09
C ALA A 12 4.62 4.76 -5.61
N SER A 13 4.55 4.18 -6.83
CA SER A 13 5.58 3.38 -7.54
C SER A 13 6.93 3.22 -6.79
N ILE A 14 7.85 4.19 -6.93
CA ILE A 14 9.21 4.12 -6.38
C ILE A 14 9.23 4.05 -4.85
N ALA A 15 8.30 4.74 -4.17
CA ALA A 15 8.22 4.73 -2.72
C ALA A 15 7.74 3.38 -2.19
N THR A 16 6.75 2.77 -2.85
CA THR A 16 6.29 1.41 -2.54
C THR A 16 7.41 0.39 -2.77
N GLU A 17 8.13 0.50 -3.89
CA GLU A 17 9.28 -0.34 -4.18
C GLU A 17 10.36 -0.24 -3.10
N ALA A 18 10.73 0.97 -2.67
CA ALA A 18 11.73 1.16 -1.61
C ALA A 18 11.30 0.52 -0.28
N LYS A 19 10.00 0.59 0.07
CA LYS A 19 9.46 -0.02 1.29
C LYS A 19 9.45 -1.55 1.21
N VAL A 20 9.03 -2.11 0.08
CA VAL A 20 9.02 -3.55 -0.16
C VAL A 20 10.44 -4.11 -0.13
N VAL A 21 11.40 -3.43 -0.78
CA VAL A 21 12.82 -3.83 -0.74
C VAL A 21 13.39 -3.77 0.67
N ALA A 22 13.04 -2.74 1.46
CA ALA A 22 13.46 -2.66 2.85
C ALA A 22 12.88 -3.80 3.71
N LYS A 23 11.61 -4.18 3.50
CA LYS A 23 10.97 -5.34 4.15
C LYS A 23 11.67 -6.64 3.78
N LEU A 24 11.84 -6.90 2.48
CA LEU A 24 12.52 -8.11 1.98
C LEU A 24 13.95 -8.21 2.52
N LYS A 25 14.69 -7.10 2.55
CA LYS A 25 16.03 -7.05 3.12
C LYS A 25 16.05 -7.36 4.62
N ALA A 26 15.04 -6.93 5.37
CA ALA A 26 14.90 -7.27 6.79
C ALA A 26 14.56 -8.77 7.01
N GLU A 27 13.88 -9.39 6.03
CA GLU A 27 13.59 -10.82 5.98
C GLU A 27 14.78 -11.65 5.43
N GLY A 28 15.88 -10.99 5.04
CA GLY A 28 17.09 -11.62 4.53
C GLY A 28 17.06 -11.96 3.04
N ILE A 29 16.08 -11.44 2.29
CA ILE A 29 15.91 -11.67 0.86
C ILE A 29 16.47 -10.47 0.08
N ASP A 30 17.41 -10.70 -0.83
CA ASP A 30 17.88 -9.67 -1.77
C ASP A 30 16.90 -9.57 -2.95
N LYS A 31 16.56 -8.34 -3.33
CA LYS A 31 15.73 -8.06 -4.51
C LYS A 31 16.37 -8.61 -5.79
N ASN A 32 17.70 -8.61 -5.87
CA ASN A 32 18.43 -9.08 -7.05
C ASN A 32 18.33 -10.59 -7.26
N ASP A 33 17.98 -11.35 -6.21
CA ASP A 33 17.78 -12.79 -6.29
C ASP A 33 16.35 -13.16 -6.73
N LEU A 34 15.45 -12.18 -6.79
CA LEU A 34 14.05 -12.37 -7.17
C LEU A 34 13.82 -12.08 -8.65
N THR A 35 12.95 -12.88 -9.25
CA THR A 35 12.38 -12.56 -10.57
C THR A 35 11.38 -11.40 -10.47
N ARG A 36 11.09 -10.76 -11.61
CA ARG A 36 10.11 -9.67 -11.69
C ARG A 36 8.74 -10.09 -11.15
N ASP A 37 8.31 -11.31 -11.44
CA ASP A 37 6.98 -11.81 -11.04
C ASP A 37 6.90 -12.06 -9.53
N GLU A 38 7.97 -12.59 -8.93
CA GLU A 38 8.08 -12.75 -7.47
C GLU A 38 8.08 -11.39 -6.78
N PHE A 39 8.85 -10.42 -7.29
CA PHE A 39 8.86 -9.07 -6.74
C PHE A 39 7.48 -8.40 -6.82
N LEU A 40 6.77 -8.56 -7.95
CA LEU A 40 5.42 -8.02 -8.12
C LEU A 40 4.43 -8.61 -7.12
N LYS A 41 4.55 -9.91 -6.81
CA LYS A 41 3.73 -10.55 -5.78
C LYS A 41 3.95 -9.90 -4.41
N HIS A 42 5.20 -9.70 -4.00
CA HIS A 42 5.53 -9.03 -2.73
C HIS A 42 5.02 -7.58 -2.70
N ALA A 43 5.08 -6.85 -3.81
CA ALA A 43 4.56 -5.49 -3.91
C ALA A 43 3.03 -5.43 -3.80
N TRP A 44 2.33 -6.40 -4.41
CA TRP A 44 0.88 -6.53 -4.27
C TRP A 44 0.47 -6.92 -2.85
N ASP A 45 1.18 -7.85 -2.22
CA ASP A 45 0.93 -8.26 -0.84
C ASP A 45 1.09 -7.08 0.12
N TRP A 46 2.15 -6.26 -0.06
CA TRP A 46 2.33 -5.00 0.66
C TRP A 46 1.16 -4.04 0.43
N THR A 47 0.74 -3.86 -0.82
CA THR A 47 -0.36 -2.94 -1.15
C THR A 47 -1.68 -3.37 -0.50
N HIS A 48 -1.97 -4.67 -0.46
CA HIS A 48 -3.16 -5.19 0.22
C HIS A 48 -3.07 -5.04 1.75
N GLU A 49 -1.92 -5.36 2.33
CA GLU A 49 -1.67 -5.26 3.78
C GLU A 49 -1.84 -3.81 4.26
N TYR A 50 -1.22 -2.84 3.60
CA TYR A 50 -1.21 -1.44 4.04
C TYR A 50 -2.37 -0.62 3.46
N GLY A 51 -2.85 -0.92 2.26
CA GLY A 51 -3.95 -0.19 1.62
C GLY A 51 -5.25 -0.31 2.39
N GLY A 52 -5.59 -1.52 2.86
CA GLY A 52 -6.76 -1.73 3.73
C GLY A 52 -6.62 -1.00 5.07
N VAL A 53 -5.42 -1.02 5.66
CA VAL A 53 -5.14 -0.36 6.95
C VAL A 53 -5.33 1.15 6.85
N ILE A 54 -4.89 1.80 5.76
CA ILE A 54 -5.03 3.25 5.58
C ILE A 54 -6.51 3.65 5.55
N LEU A 55 -7.35 2.92 4.81
CA LEU A 55 -8.78 3.22 4.74
C LEU A 55 -9.48 2.99 6.09
N GLU A 56 -9.13 1.92 6.80
CA GLU A 56 -9.68 1.65 8.15
C GLU A 56 -9.23 2.70 9.17
N GLN A 57 -8.00 3.22 9.08
CA GLN A 57 -7.54 4.34 9.90
C GLN A 57 -8.36 5.61 9.64
N LEU A 58 -8.62 5.95 8.37
CA LEU A 58 -9.44 7.11 8.01
C LEU A 58 -10.88 6.97 8.54
N LYS A 59 -11.49 5.78 8.42
CA LYS A 59 -12.80 5.50 9.02
C LYS A 59 -12.78 5.67 10.53
N LYS A 60 -11.77 5.13 11.22
CA LYS A 60 -11.61 5.23 12.68
C LYS A 60 -11.43 6.67 13.17
N LEU A 61 -10.78 7.52 12.38
CA LEU A 61 -10.61 8.95 12.67
C LEU A 61 -11.90 9.76 12.43
N GLY A 62 -12.96 9.15 11.88
CA GLY A 62 -14.22 9.82 11.61
C GLY A 62 -14.23 10.60 10.30
N CYS A 63 -13.39 10.23 9.34
CA CYS A 63 -13.43 10.83 8.00
C CYS A 63 -14.78 10.49 7.32
N SER A 64 -15.62 11.49 7.10
CA SER A 64 -16.92 11.36 6.43
C SER A 64 -16.77 11.34 4.90
N CYS A 65 -15.92 10.44 4.39
CA CYS A 65 -15.74 10.22 2.96
C CYS A 65 -16.93 9.45 2.38
N ASP A 66 -17.07 9.49 1.06
CA ASP A 66 -17.93 8.61 0.28
C ASP A 66 -17.25 7.24 0.15
N TRP A 67 -17.67 6.28 0.97
CA TRP A 67 -16.98 4.98 1.08
C TRP A 67 -17.51 3.90 0.12
N ASP A 68 -18.55 4.23 -0.67
CA ASP A 68 -19.29 3.32 -1.56
C ASP A 68 -18.85 3.41 -3.03
#